data_AF-A0A1Q7LVA6-F1
#
_entry.id   AF-A0A1Q7LVA6-F1
#
_cell.length_a   1.000
_cell.length_b   1.000
_cell.length_c   1.000
_cell.angle_alpha   90.00
_cell.angle_beta   90.00
_cell.angle_gamma   90.00
#
_symmetry.space_group_name_H-M   'P 1'
#
loop_
_entity.id
_entity.type
_entity.pdbx_description
1 polymer ?
#
loop_
_entity_poly.entity_id
_entity_poly.type
_entity_poly.pdbx_seq_one_letter_code
_entity_poly.pdbx_strand_id
1 'polypeptide(L)'
;MAITGYEWVIIGVIVLAIFIWGPNKIPEVARSLGRARKEFDEAAKGLSSAGIDSTPRIENGSSDPLIDTARKLGIATEGKTRREISDEIVKAAQSK
;
A
#
# COMPACT_ATOMS: atom_id res chain seq x y z
N MET A 1 9.61 -32.42 26.61
CA MET A 1 9.55 -32.22 25.14
C MET A 1 9.02 -33.49 24.51
N ALA A 2 7.71 -33.57 24.35
CA ALA A 2 7.06 -34.62 23.58
C ALA A 2 6.40 -33.91 22.41
N ILE A 3 6.78 -34.28 21.18
CA ILE A 3 5.97 -33.99 20.00
C ILE A 3 4.65 -34.67 20.30
N THR A 4 3.66 -33.87 20.66
CA THR A 4 2.41 -34.35 21.21
C THR A 4 1.59 -34.99 20.08
N GLY A 5 1.14 -36.23 20.26
CA GLY A 5 0.55 -37.08 19.20
C GLY A 5 -0.56 -36.46 18.33
N TYR A 6 -1.14 -35.33 18.75
CA TYR A 6 -2.08 -34.51 17.97
C TYR A 6 -1.47 -33.98 16.66
N GLU A 7 -0.17 -33.72 16.59
CA GLU A 7 0.50 -33.24 15.38
C GLU A 7 0.43 -34.27 14.25
N TRP A 8 0.62 -35.56 14.58
CA TRP A 8 0.47 -36.65 13.63
C TRP A 8 -0.98 -36.84 13.17
N VAL A 9 -1.95 -36.61 14.05
CA VAL A 9 -3.37 -36.66 13.70
C VAL A 9 -3.72 -35.55 12.70
N ILE A 10 -3.24 -34.31 12.94
CA ILE A 10 -3.46 -33.18 12.03
C ILE A 10 -2.82 -33.44 10.66
N ILE A 11 -1.58 -33.93 10.63
CA ILE A 11 -0.90 -34.29 9.39
C ILE A 11 -1.67 -35.39 8.64
N GLY A 12 -2.13 -36.43 9.35
CA GLY A 12 -2.93 -37.51 8.76
C GLY A 12 -4.23 -37.01 8.13
N VAL A 13 -4.94 -36.09 8.79
CA VAL A 13 -6.16 -35.46 8.26
C VAL A 13 -5.86 -34.64 7.00
N ILE A 14 -4.79 -33.85 7.00
CA ILE A 14 -4.39 -33.04 5.83
C ILE A 14 -4.03 -33.95 4.64
N VAL A 15 -3.27 -35.02 4.88
CA VAL A 15 -2.91 -35.98 3.84
C VAL A 15 -4.15 -36.67 3.27
N LEU A 16 -5.09 -37.10 4.12
CA LEU A 16 -6.35 -37.69 3.67
C LEU A 16 -7.18 -36.71 2.84
N ALA A 17 -7.27 -35.44 3.26
CA ALA A 17 -7.95 -34.40 2.51
C ALA A 17 -7.30 -34.18 1.14
N ILE A 18 -5.97 -34.15 1.05
CA ILE A 18 -5.24 -34.05 -0.23
C ILE A 18 -5.47 -35.28 -1.11
N PHE A 19 -5.62 -36.47 -0.53
CA PHE A 19 -5.90 -37.69 -1.30
C PHE A 19 -7.29 -37.64 -1.95
N ILE A 20 -8.29 -37.16 -1.22
CA ILE A 20 -9.67 -37.00 -1.71
C ILE A 20 -9.75 -35.89 -2.77
N TRP A 21 -9.09 -34.74 -2.52
CA TRP A 21 -9.13 -33.59 -3.43
C TRP A 21 -8.14 -33.69 -4.59
N GLY A 22 -7.13 -34.54 -4.47
CA GLY A 22 -5.98 -34.66 -5.36
C GLY A 22 -4.89 -33.61 -5.10
N PRO A 23 -3.60 -33.96 -5.32
CA PRO A 23 -2.47 -33.04 -5.10
C PRO A 23 -2.46 -31.84 -6.05
N ASN A 24 -3.19 -31.93 -7.17
CA ASN A 24 -3.29 -30.86 -8.16
C ASN A 24 -4.23 -29.71 -7.72
N LYS A 25 -5.02 -29.90 -6.64
CA LYS A 25 -5.97 -28.86 -6.19
C LYS A 25 -5.29 -27.67 -5.52
N ILE A 26 -4.26 -27.94 -4.73
CA ILE A 26 -3.46 -26.89 -4.07
C ILE A 26 -2.87 -25.91 -5.10
N PRO A 27 -2.15 -26.35 -6.16
CA PRO A 27 -1.60 -25.43 -7.16
C PRO A 27 -2.68 -24.76 -8.02
N GLU A 28 -3.82 -25.42 -8.28
CA GLU A 28 -4.95 -24.83 -9.01
C GLU A 28 -5.58 -23.65 -8.24
N VAL A 29 -5.83 -23.84 -6.94
CA VAL A 29 -6.36 -22.80 -6.05
C VAL A 29 -5.34 -21.68 -5.87
N ALA A 30 -4.06 -22.00 -5.67
CA ALA A 30 -3.01 -20.99 -5.55
C ALA A 30 -2.88 -20.12 -6.81
N ARG A 31 -2.95 -20.73 -8.01
CA ARG A 31 -2.88 -19.99 -9.28
C ARG A 31 -4.10 -19.10 -9.51
N SER A 32 -5.30 -19.61 -9.26
CA SER A 32 -6.54 -18.84 -9.42
C SER A 32 -6.64 -17.68 -8.42
N LEU A 33 -6.34 -17.94 -7.14
CA LEU A 33 -6.28 -16.91 -6.11
C LEU A 33 -5.18 -15.89 -6.38
N GLY A 34 -4.03 -16.32 -6.90
CA GLY A 34 -2.94 -15.43 -7.31
C GLY A 34 -3.34 -14.48 -8.43
N ARG A 35 -4.06 -14.97 -9.46
CA ARG A 35 -4.60 -14.13 -10.53
C ARG A 35 -5.67 -13.16 -10.03
N ALA A 36 -6.62 -13.65 -9.23
CA ALA A 36 -7.64 -12.81 -8.62
C ALA A 36 -7.05 -11.72 -7.71
N ARG A 37 -6.04 -12.06 -6.90
CA ARG A 37 -5.34 -11.09 -6.04
C ARG A 37 -4.59 -10.04 -6.86
N LYS A 38 -3.98 -10.43 -7.99
CA LYS A 38 -3.30 -9.50 -8.91
C LYS A 38 -4.30 -8.49 -9.51
N GLU A 39 -5.40 -8.96 -10.06
CA GLU A 39 -6.45 -8.09 -10.63
C GLU A 39 -7.08 -7.19 -9.57
N PHE A 40 -7.30 -7.71 -8.36
CA PHE A 40 -7.77 -6.92 -7.22
C PHE A 40 -6.76 -5.84 -6.82
N ASP A 41 -5.47 -6.17 -6.74
CA ASP A 41 -4.42 -5.20 -6.41
C ASP A 41 -4.28 -4.11 -7.49
N GLU A 42 -4.42 -4.47 -8.76
CA GLU A 42 -4.38 -3.53 -9.88
C GLU A 42 -5.58 -2.56 -9.85
N ALA A 43 -6.79 -3.08 -9.60
CA ALA A 43 -7.98 -2.25 -9.39
C ALA A 43 -7.91 -1.40 -8.11
N ALA A 44 -7.41 -1.98 -7.01
CA ALA A 44 -7.24 -1.30 -5.74
C ALA A 44 -6.17 -0.20 -5.83
N LYS A 45 -5.12 -0.39 -6.62
CA LYS A 45 -4.14 0.64 -6.98
C LYS A 45 -4.79 1.72 -7.82
N GLY A 46 -5.61 1.40 -8.82
CA GLY A 46 -6.38 2.42 -9.56
C GLY A 46 -7.28 3.28 -8.66
N LEU A 47 -7.90 2.66 -7.64
CA LEU A 47 -8.72 3.35 -6.63
C LEU A 47 -7.88 4.16 -5.62
N SER A 48 -6.73 3.62 -5.20
CA SER A 48 -5.80 4.31 -4.31
C SER A 48 -5.08 5.45 -5.03
N SER A 49 -4.78 5.30 -6.31
CA SER A 49 -4.22 6.31 -7.21
C SER A 49 -5.22 7.45 -7.46
N ALA A 50 -6.52 7.12 -7.50
CA ALA A 50 -7.59 8.12 -7.56
C ALA A 50 -7.74 8.94 -6.26
N GLY A 51 -7.13 8.53 -5.14
CA GLY A 51 -7.19 9.24 -3.86
C GLY A 51 -5.85 9.74 -3.32
N ILE A 52 -4.75 9.06 -3.62
CA ILE A 52 -3.41 9.25 -3.06
C ILE A 52 -2.37 8.64 -4.04
N ASP A 53 -2.20 9.24 -5.21
CA ASP A 53 -0.89 9.17 -5.89
C ASP A 53 -0.29 10.57 -5.93
N SER A 54 0.30 10.91 -4.79
CA SER A 54 1.45 11.81 -4.70
C SER A 54 2.61 11.07 -4.00
N THR A 55 3.07 9.99 -4.65
CA THR A 55 4.47 9.78 -5.12
C THR A 55 5.58 9.45 -4.07
N PRO A 56 6.56 8.56 -4.41
CA PRO A 56 7.83 9.07 -4.96
C PRO A 56 8.33 8.23 -6.15
N ARG A 57 7.64 8.27 -7.30
CA ARG A 57 8.30 8.30 -8.60
C ARG A 57 9.00 9.65 -8.74
N ILE A 58 10.29 9.66 -9.04
CA ILE A 58 11.05 10.87 -9.34
C ILE A 58 10.45 11.51 -10.60
N GLU A 59 9.42 12.33 -10.43
CA GLU A 59 8.83 13.17 -11.48
C GLU A 59 8.46 14.51 -10.84
N ASN A 60 9.33 15.49 -11.12
CA ASN A 60 9.06 16.91 -10.94
C ASN A 60 7.77 17.26 -11.70
N GLY A 61 6.62 17.37 -11.03
CA GLY A 61 5.40 17.77 -11.76
C GLY A 61 4.04 17.63 -11.09
N SER A 62 3.93 17.19 -9.84
CA SER A 62 2.64 17.15 -9.12
C SER A 62 2.66 18.17 -7.99
N SER A 63 1.75 19.13 -8.03
CA SER A 63 1.57 20.24 -7.09
C SER A 63 1.74 19.82 -5.62
N ASP A 64 2.87 20.16 -5.02
CA ASP A 64 3.17 19.90 -3.61
C ASP A 64 2.08 20.57 -2.74
N PRO A 65 1.38 19.84 -1.86
CA PRO A 65 0.39 20.43 -0.94
C PRO A 65 0.93 21.61 -0.13
N LEU A 66 2.24 21.66 0.12
CA LEU A 66 2.90 22.82 0.74
C LEU A 66 2.92 24.05 -0.16
N ILE A 67 3.13 23.89 -1.47
CA ILE A 67 3.11 24.99 -2.44
C ILE A 67 1.69 25.55 -2.58
N ASP A 68 0.66 24.69 -2.57
CA ASP A 68 -0.74 25.13 -2.62
C ASP A 68 -1.17 25.90 -1.37
N THR A 69 -0.75 25.42 -0.19
CA THR A 69 -1.03 26.09 1.08
C THR A 69 -0.31 27.44 1.15
N ALA A 70 0.96 27.49 0.74
CA ALA A 70 1.73 28.72 0.65
C ALA A 70 1.09 29.75 -0.30
N ARG A 71 0.66 29.33 -1.49
CA ARG A 71 0.00 30.21 -2.47
C ARG A 71 -1.31 30.79 -1.91
N LYS A 72 -2.11 29.99 -1.21
CA LYS A 72 -3.34 30.44 -0.54
C LYS A 72 -3.07 31.44 0.58
N LEU A 73 -1.92 31.34 1.23
CA LEU A 73 -1.45 32.27 2.26
C LEU A 73 -0.68 33.47 1.69
N GLY A 74 -0.53 33.57 0.36
CA GLY A 74 0.19 34.66 -0.30
C GLY A 74 1.71 34.59 -0.17
N ILE A 75 2.26 33.41 0.16
CA ILE A 75 3.69 33.18 0.35
C ILE A 75 4.34 32.82 -1.00
N ALA A 76 5.47 33.45 -1.32
CA ALA A 76 6.23 33.17 -2.54
C ALA A 76 6.93 31.80 -2.46
N THR A 77 6.61 30.91 -3.42
CA THR A 77 7.10 29.51 -3.45
C THR A 77 8.25 29.27 -4.45
N GLU A 78 8.58 30.25 -5.28
CA GLU A 78 9.63 30.14 -6.31
C GLU A 78 11.01 30.37 -5.69
N GLY A 79 11.92 29.41 -5.89
CA GLY A 79 13.31 29.49 -5.39
C GLY A 79 13.50 29.09 -3.92
N LYS A 80 12.45 28.70 -3.20
CA LYS A 80 12.53 28.27 -1.79
C LYS A 80 12.56 26.75 -1.65
N THR A 81 13.27 26.27 -0.63
CA THR A 81 13.24 24.83 -0.29
C THR A 81 11.94 24.49 0.44
N ARG A 82 11.53 23.22 0.38
CA ARG A 82 10.31 22.72 1.02
C ARG A 82 10.24 23.02 2.53
N ARG A 83 11.38 23.00 3.21
CA ARG A 83 11.52 23.31 4.64
C ARG A 83 11.28 24.79 4.93
N GLU A 84 11.79 25.65 4.07
CA GLU A 84 11.63 27.10 4.20
C GLU A 84 10.17 27.52 3.99
N ILE A 85 9.50 26.88 3.02
CA ILE A 85 8.07 27.06 2.77
C ILE A 85 7.24 26.60 3.99
N SER A 86 7.58 25.45 4.60
CA SER A 86 6.85 24.97 5.79
C SER A 86 7.00 25.89 6.99
N ASP A 87 8.21 26.40 7.24
CA ASP A 87 8.46 27.27 8.39
C ASP A 87 7.74 28.62 8.24
N GLU A 88 7.66 29.15 7.01
CA GLU A 88 6.95 30.40 6.71
C GLU A 88 5.43 30.25 6.77
N ILE A 89 4.87 29.10 6.34
CA ILE A 89 3.45 28.78 6.51
C ILE A 89 3.07 28.77 7.99
N VAL A 90 3.88 28.11 8.85
CA VAL A 90 3.62 28.04 10.30
C VAL A 90 3.70 29.43 10.93
N LYS A 91 4.69 30.23 10.52
CA LYS A 91 4.85 31.59 11.02
C LYS A 91 3.70 32.52 10.59
N ALA A 92 3.25 32.43 9.34
CA ALA A 92 2.10 33.18 8.85
C ALA A 92 0.79 32.75 9.54
N ALA A 93 0.63 31.46 9.83
CA ALA A 93 -0.52 30.93 10.55
C ALA A 93 -0.58 31.35 12.03
N GLN A 94 0.57 31.61 12.66
CA GLN A 94 0.64 32.08 14.05
C GLN A 94 0.57 33.60 14.20
N SER A 95 0.86 34.36 13.13
CA SER A 95 0.89 35.83 13.14
C SER A 95 -0.46 36.49 12.83
N LYS A 96 -1.55 35.71 12.78
CA LYS A 96 -2.92 36.15 12.52
C LYS A 96 -3.83 35.73 13.66
#